data_AF-A0A7V4LPP7-F1
#
_entry.id   AF-A0A7V4LPP7-F1
#
_cell.length_a   1.000
_cell.length_b   1.000
_cell.length_c   1.000
_cell.angle_alpha   90.00
_cell.angle_beta   90.00
_cell.angle_gamma   90.00
#
_symmetry.space_group_name_H-M   'P 1'
#
loop_
_entity.id
_entity.type
_entity.pdbx_description
1 polymer ?
#
loop_
_entity_poly.entity_id
_entity_poly.type
_entity_poly.pdbx_seq_one_letter_code
_entity_poly.pdbx_strand_id
1 'polypeptide(L)'
;MKFTREDYIRRIIDKEGKIPDDEPVFLLRAQDKYAPATLRYYAKLLEEDGNKEMAEELYRHAREMIVWQKSVKVKKPDKPQ
;
A
#
# COMPACT_ATOMS: atom_id res chain seq x y z
N MET A 1 3.56 1.40 -15.39
CA MET A 1 4.38 0.23 -14.98
C MET A 1 3.46 -0.76 -14.30
N LYS A 2 3.00 -1.78 -15.04
CA LYS A 2 2.18 -2.88 -14.52
C LYS A 2 2.97 -3.51 -13.37
N PHE A 3 2.49 -3.34 -12.13
CA PHE A 3 3.07 -3.71 -10.81
C PHE A 3 4.49 -4.31 -10.80
N THR A 4 5.35 -3.88 -9.88
CA THR A 4 6.73 -4.41 -9.70
C THR A 4 6.86 -5.92 -9.53
N ARG A 5 5.75 -6.67 -9.39
CA ARG A 5 5.67 -8.13 -9.42
C ARG A 5 4.61 -8.63 -10.40
N GLU A 6 5.00 -9.51 -11.32
CA GLU A 6 4.11 -10.07 -12.33
C GLU A 6 2.93 -10.88 -11.76
N ASP A 7 3.11 -11.55 -10.62
CA ASP A 7 2.05 -12.37 -10.04
C ASP A 7 0.89 -11.55 -9.44
N TYR A 8 1.09 -10.25 -9.23
CA TYR A 8 0.01 -9.33 -8.82
C TYR A 8 -0.84 -8.88 -10.00
N ILE A 9 -0.24 -8.79 -11.20
CA ILE A 9 -0.94 -8.39 -12.43
C ILE A 9 -2.16 -9.30 -12.70
N ARG A 10 -2.08 -10.59 -12.32
CA ARG A 10 -3.18 -11.56 -12.52
C ARG A 10 -4.12 -11.68 -11.32
N ARG A 11 -3.72 -11.25 -10.13
CA ARG A 11 -4.48 -11.43 -8.88
C ARG A 11 -5.27 -10.19 -8.48
N ILE A 12 -4.76 -9.01 -8.82
CA ILE A 12 -5.38 -7.72 -8.52
C ILE A 12 -5.74 -7.07 -9.84
N ILE A 13 -7.03 -6.90 -10.05
CA ILE A 13 -7.62 -6.41 -11.30
C ILE A 13 -8.37 -5.14 -10.96
N ASP A 14 -8.09 -4.06 -11.69
CA ASP A 14 -8.96 -2.90 -11.70
C ASP A 14 -10.17 -3.20 -12.59
N LYS A 15 -11.29 -3.55 -11.95
CA LYS A 15 -12.53 -3.91 -12.66
C LYS A 15 -13.23 -2.71 -13.30
N GLU A 16 -12.95 -1.51 -12.82
CA GLU A 16 -13.58 -0.29 -13.32
C GLU A 16 -12.76 0.37 -14.43
N GLY A 17 -11.54 -0.11 -14.69
CA GLY A 17 -10.66 0.39 -15.75
C GLY A 17 -10.27 1.86 -15.56
N LYS A 18 -10.16 2.30 -14.31
CA LYS A 18 -9.81 3.66 -13.91
C LYS A 18 -8.31 3.92 -13.90
N ILE A 19 -7.49 2.87 -13.75
CA ILE A 19 -6.03 2.95 -13.75
C ILE A 19 -5.52 2.78 -15.18
N PRO A 20 -4.89 3.81 -15.78
CA PRO A 20 -4.25 3.71 -17.09
C PRO A 20 -3.17 2.62 -17.14
N ASP A 21 -3.01 1.98 -18.31
CA ASP A 21 -2.04 0.89 -18.51
C ASP A 21 -0.57 1.31 -18.29
N ASP A 22 -0.26 2.58 -18.53
CA ASP A 22 1.08 3.15 -18.39
C ASP A 22 1.35 3.71 -16.97
N GLU A 23 0.32 3.89 -16.15
CA GLU A 23 0.46 4.39 -14.78
C GLU A 23 1.36 3.45 -13.95
N PRO A 24 2.42 3.98 -13.30
CA PRO A 24 3.22 3.19 -12.37
C PRO A 24 2.47 3.00 -11.05
N VAL A 25 2.03 1.78 -10.79
CA VAL A 25 1.28 1.45 -9.55
C VAL A 25 2.11 0.59 -8.62
N PHE A 26 2.00 0.88 -7.32
CA PHE A 26 2.62 0.08 -6.26
C PHE A 26 1.58 -0.39 -5.24
N LEU A 27 1.55 -1.68 -4.96
CA LEU A 27 0.68 -2.27 -3.93
C LEU A 27 1.42 -2.38 -2.60
N LEU A 28 0.87 -1.77 -1.54
CA LEU A 28 1.29 -1.99 -0.16
C LEU A 28 0.41 -3.04 0.49
N ARG A 29 1.00 -4.11 1.05
CA ARG A 29 0.26 -5.12 1.81
C ARG A 29 0.69 -5.08 3.28
N ALA A 30 -0.25 -5.41 4.18
CA ALA A 30 0.04 -5.50 5.61
C ALA A 30 1.17 -6.49 5.95
N GLN A 31 1.40 -7.52 5.12
CA GLN A 31 2.51 -8.47 5.30
C GLN A 31 3.89 -7.86 5.06
N ASP A 32 3.96 -6.78 4.29
CA ASP A 32 5.22 -6.12 3.95
C ASP A 32 5.64 -5.23 5.13
N LYS A 33 6.84 -5.47 5.68
CA LYS A 33 7.32 -4.84 6.92
C LYS A 33 7.16 -3.33 6.97
N TYR A 34 7.40 -2.66 5.85
CA TYR A 34 7.45 -1.20 5.77
C TYR A 34 6.13 -0.56 5.31
N ALA A 35 5.13 -1.35 4.89
CA ALA A 35 3.85 -0.83 4.40
C ALA A 35 3.15 0.12 5.37
N PRO A 36 3.05 -0.16 6.68
CA PRO A 36 2.39 0.76 7.60
C PRO A 36 3.14 2.09 7.76
N ALA A 37 4.48 2.06 7.74
CA ALA A 37 5.29 3.25 7.85
C ALA A 37 5.16 4.14 6.60
N THR A 38 5.19 3.53 5.42
CA THR A 38 4.95 4.22 4.15
C THR A 38 3.55 4.84 4.10
N LEU A 39 2.52 4.10 4.51
CA LEU A 39 1.15 4.59 4.52
C LEU A 39 0.95 5.76 5.50
N ARG A 40 1.57 5.71 6.69
CA ARG A 40 1.56 6.83 7.64
C ARG A 40 2.25 8.08 7.09
N TYR A 41 3.37 7.91 6.38
CA TYR A 41 4.05 9.03 5.77
C TYR A 41 3.20 9.67 4.68
N TYR A 42 2.56 8.87 3.83
CA TYR A 42 1.65 9.38 2.81
C TYR A 42 0.43 10.10 3.43
N ALA A 43 -0.16 9.53 4.50
CA ALA A 43 -1.23 10.18 5.26
C ALA A 43 -0.83 11.57 5.78
N LYS A 44 0.41 11.70 6.29
CA LYS A 44 0.95 12.99 6.72
C LYS A 44 1.01 14.01 5.58
N LEU A 45 1.44 13.61 4.39
CA LEU A 45 1.47 14.50 3.23
C LEU A 45 0.06 14.97 2.82
N LEU A 46 -0.94 14.08 2.89
CA LEU A 46 -2.34 14.44 2.64
C LEU A 46 -2.89 15.42 3.67
N GLU A 47 -2.53 15.24 4.94
CA GLU A 47 -2.90 16.15 6.02
C GLU A 47 -2.29 17.55 5.81
N GLU A 48 -1.02 17.61 5.40
CA GLU A 48 -0.32 18.86 5.05
C GLU A 48 -0.95 19.56 3.82
N ASP A 49 -1.53 18.79 2.89
CA ASP A 49 -2.29 19.30 1.72
C ASP A 49 -3.76 19.65 2.06
N GLY A 50 -4.17 19.52 3.33
CA GLY A 50 -5.51 19.84 3.80
C GLY A 50 -6.55 18.73 3.62
N ASN A 51 -6.17 17.58 3.05
CA ASN A 51 -7.03 16.42 2.87
C ASN A 51 -7.09 15.55 4.15
N LYS A 52 -7.64 16.13 5.21
CA LYS A 52 -7.65 15.55 6.56
C LYS A 52 -8.46 14.26 6.66
N GLU A 53 -9.60 14.18 5.99
CA GLU A 53 -10.47 13.01 6.03
C GLU A 53 -9.73 11.78 5.48
N MET A 54 -9.14 11.88 4.29
CA MET A 54 -8.36 10.78 3.71
C MET A 54 -7.13 10.45 4.57
N ALA A 55 -6.45 11.46 5.12
CA ALA A 55 -5.32 11.23 6.03
C ALA A 55 -5.72 10.40 7.25
N GLU A 56 -6.84 10.71 7.90
CA GLU A 56 -7.36 9.98 9.06
C GLU A 56 -7.68 8.52 8.71
N GLU A 57 -8.29 8.27 7.54
CA GLU A 57 -8.54 6.92 7.04
C GLU A 57 -7.24 6.13 6.86
N LEU A 58 -6.23 6.73 6.24
CA LEU A 58 -4.94 6.09 6.02
C LEU A 58 -4.18 5.82 7.32
N TYR A 59 -4.25 6.74 8.29
CA TYR A 59 -3.69 6.52 9.63
C TYR A 59 -4.38 5.34 10.33
N ARG A 60 -5.70 5.23 10.24
CA ARG A 60 -6.47 4.10 10.79
C ARG A 60 -6.04 2.80 10.13
N HIS A 61 -5.99 2.77 8.80
CA HIS A 61 -5.57 1.59 8.04
C HIS A 61 -4.14 1.17 8.41
N ALA A 62 -3.21 2.11 8.55
CA ALA A 62 -1.85 1.79 8.98
C ALA A 62 -1.79 1.19 10.39
N ARG A 63 -2.65 1.64 11.33
CA ARG A 63 -2.77 1.02 12.67
C ARG A 63 -3.27 -0.41 12.56
N GLU A 64 -4.27 -0.67 11.72
CA GLU A 64 -4.79 -2.02 11.47
C GLU A 64 -3.71 -2.94 10.89
N MET A 65 -2.91 -2.44 9.94
CA MET A 65 -1.76 -3.20 9.42
C MET A 65 -0.76 -3.55 10.53
N ILE A 66 -0.45 -2.61 11.44
CA ILE A 66 0.45 -2.86 12.58
C ILE A 66 -0.12 -3.92 13.52
N VAL A 67 -1.43 -3.84 13.83
CA VAL A 67 -2.10 -4.84 14.68
C VAL A 67 -2.04 -6.21 14.02
N TRP A 68 -2.36 -6.30 12.74
CA TRP A 68 -2.30 -7.54 11.99
C TRP A 68 -0.88 -8.11 11.88
N GLN A 69 0.15 -7.26 11.73
CA GLN A 69 1.55 -7.68 11.71
C GLN A 69 2.00 -8.37 12.99
N LYS A 70 1.32 -8.15 14.13
CA LYS A 70 1.63 -8.84 15.39
C LYS A 70 1.21 -10.32 15.38
N SER A 71 0.24 -10.69 14.54
CA SER A 71 -0.30 -12.06 14.49
C SER A 71 0.25 -12.89 13.33
N VAL A 72 1.11 -12.33 12.48
CA VAL A 72 1.63 -13.01 11.28
C VAL A 72 3.15 -12.91 11.13
N LYS A 73 3.71 -13.80 10.30
CA LYS A 73 5.10 -13.64 9.83
C LYS A 73 5.19 -12.48 8.84
N VAL A 74 5.84 -11.40 9.26
CA VAL A 74 6.13 -10.23 8.43
C VAL A 74 7.24 -10.56 7.43
N LYS A 75 7.11 -10.10 6.18
CA LYS A 75 8.12 -10.27 5.13
C LYS A 75 8.87 -8.96 4.91
N LYS A 76 10.20 -9.06 4.77
CA LYS A 76 10.98 -7.97 4.18
C LYS A 76 10.79 -8.04 2.67
N PRO A 77 10.74 -6.91 1.96
CA PRO A 77 10.75 -6.92 0.50
C PRO A 77 12.08 -7.54 0.03
N ASP A 78 12.00 -8.72 -0.55
CA ASP A 78 13.14 -9.40 -1.15
C ASP A 78 13.00 -9.28 -2.67
N LYS A 79 14.03 -8.80 -3.36
CA LYS A 79 14.08 -8.82 -4.83
C LYS A 79 14.66 -10.18 -5.24
N PRO A 80 13.97 -10.98 -6.10
CA PRO A 80 14.60 -12.14 -6.70
C PRO A 80 15.85 -11.67 -7.45
N GLN A 81 16.99 -12.33 -7.21
CA GLN A 81 18.21 -12.12 -7.98
C GLN A 81 18.04 -12.67 -9.40
#